data_AF-A0A1H7W094-F1
#
_entry.id   AF-A0A1H7W094-F1
#
_cell.length_a   1.000
_cell.length_b   1.000
_cell.length_c   1.000
_cell.angle_alpha   90.00
_cell.angle_beta   90.00
_cell.angle_gamma   90.00
#
_symmetry.space_group_name_H-M   'P 1'
#
loop_
_entity.id
_entity.type
_entity.pdbx_description
1 polymer ?
#
loop_
_entity_poly.entity_id
_entity_poly.type
_entity_poly.pdbx_seq_one_letter_code
_entity_poly.pdbx_strand_id
1 'polypeptide(L)'
;MNVELLLTCYFYTAMGLCGFGLLDRFVRLIMVGLPRHTRAAIELVDAPSPPSFGTIAKRLLLGPALHFHYKANRIWTLGCTLYHLAILLTVTGYVVATGILLSKIAGGVAIPDFHRPMPGGNSLAISNLLAFIFGNAEKFPSQFLFGSWAAFFQAIAWFDLPLAVMGNGCLLYTVLRRQVGSIRHRLDDAMIEKQLRGQFSGQRLFVRLMIFSIILAEFIGRMGWMPNIAYYHAVLALSLIAALPFTYLVHIPLSPLAAWLAIWRRRRNAIA
;
A
#
# COMPACT_ATOMS: atom_id res chain seq x y z
N MET A 1 -11.97 -20.24 -21.72
CA MET A 1 -10.64 -19.59 -21.62
C MET A 1 -10.08 -19.92 -20.24
N ASN A 2 -8.86 -20.46 -20.13
CA ASN A 2 -8.30 -20.91 -18.85
C ASN A 2 -8.03 -19.68 -17.94
N VAL A 3 -8.63 -19.63 -16.75
CA VAL A 3 -8.49 -18.52 -15.78
C VAL A 3 -7.02 -18.32 -15.40
N GLU A 4 -6.24 -19.40 -15.36
CA GLU A 4 -4.80 -19.36 -15.08
C GLU A 4 -4.02 -18.60 -16.15
N LEU A 5 -4.34 -18.86 -17.43
CA LEU A 5 -3.69 -18.19 -18.56
C LEU A 5 -4.05 -16.71 -18.57
N LEU A 6 -5.32 -16.37 -18.34
CA LEU A 6 -5.76 -14.98 -18.25
C LEU A 6 -5.07 -14.24 -17.10
N LEU A 7 -5.02 -14.82 -15.90
CA LEU A 7 -4.35 -14.19 -14.76
C LEU A 7 -2.86 -14.03 -14.98
N THR A 8 -2.21 -15.01 -15.63
CA THR A 8 -0.79 -14.95 -15.97
C THR A 8 -0.50 -13.83 -16.98
N CYS A 9 -1.29 -13.74 -18.07
CA CYS A 9 -1.17 -12.64 -19.03
C CYS A 9 -1.45 -11.28 -18.36
N TYR A 10 -2.46 -11.23 -17.49
CA TYR A 10 -2.81 -10.02 -16.76
C TYR A 10 -1.70 -9.59 -15.80
N PHE A 11 -1.06 -10.53 -15.10
CA PHE A 11 0.09 -10.25 -14.24
C PHE A 11 1.20 -9.52 -15.00
N TYR A 12 1.65 -10.07 -16.14
CA TYR A 12 2.70 -9.44 -16.93
C TYR A 12 2.29 -8.06 -17.46
N THR A 13 1.01 -7.92 -17.85
CA THR A 13 0.46 -6.64 -18.33
C THR A 13 0.43 -5.60 -17.20
N ALA A 14 -0.06 -5.98 -16.02
CA ALA A 14 -0.13 -5.13 -14.83
C ALA A 14 1.28 -4.69 -14.38
N MET A 15 2.23 -5.62 -14.35
CA MET A 15 3.63 -5.33 -14.01
C MET A 15 4.30 -4.44 -15.05
N GLY A 16 4.03 -4.65 -16.34
CA GLY A 16 4.51 -3.79 -17.42
C GLY A 16 3.98 -2.35 -17.31
N LEU A 17 2.67 -2.18 -17.08
CA LEU A 17 2.04 -0.88 -16.87
C LEU A 17 2.58 -0.17 -15.61
N CYS A 18 2.73 -0.91 -14.51
CA CYS A 18 3.31 -0.40 -13.28
C CYS A 18 4.76 0.07 -13.51
N GLY A 19 5.59 -0.77 -14.13
CA GLY A 19 6.98 -0.48 -14.44
C GLY A 19 7.13 0.75 -15.35
N PHE A 20 6.36 0.82 -16.44
CA PHE A 20 6.36 1.98 -17.33
C PHE A 20 5.94 3.27 -16.62
N GLY A 21 4.85 3.21 -15.85
CA GLY A 21 4.37 4.38 -15.10
C GLY A 21 5.37 4.84 -14.03
N LEU A 22 6.01 3.92 -13.31
CA LEU A 22 7.05 4.25 -12.34
C LEU A 22 8.29 4.83 -13.02
N LEU A 23 8.67 4.31 -14.19
CA LEU A 23 9.78 4.84 -14.98
C LEU A 23 9.50 6.27 -15.45
N ASP A 24 8.33 6.57 -16.00
CA ASP A 24 7.93 7.93 -16.38
C ASP A 24 8.01 8.88 -15.17
N ARG A 25 7.49 8.46 -14.01
CA ARG A 25 7.54 9.25 -12.77
C ARG A 25 8.97 9.46 -12.27
N PHE A 26 9.81 8.45 -12.34
CA PHE A 26 11.22 8.52 -11.96
C PHE A 26 12.00 9.45 -12.90
N VAL A 27 11.80 9.34 -14.21
CA VAL A 27 12.40 10.23 -15.22
C VAL A 27 11.95 11.68 -14.96
N ARG A 28 10.67 11.93 -14.72
CA ARG A 28 10.18 13.28 -14.35
C ARG A 28 10.79 13.78 -13.04
N LEU A 29 10.92 12.91 -12.03
CA LEU A 29 11.55 13.29 -10.76
C LEU A 29 13.00 13.70 -10.94
N ILE A 30 13.75 12.99 -11.80
CA ILE A 30 15.12 13.36 -12.16
C ILE A 30 15.13 14.67 -12.95
N MET A 31 14.32 14.78 -14.00
CA MET A 31 14.26 15.96 -14.88
C MET A 31 13.82 17.23 -14.16
N VAL A 32 12.86 17.15 -13.24
CA VAL A 32 12.41 18.28 -12.39
C VAL A 32 13.35 18.49 -11.21
N GLY A 33 14.07 17.44 -10.80
CA GLY A 33 15.12 17.48 -9.78
C GLY A 33 16.45 18.05 -10.26
N LEU A 34 16.62 18.25 -11.58
CA LEU A 34 17.68 19.10 -12.13
C LEU A 34 17.36 20.57 -11.79
N PRO A 35 18.33 21.33 -11.26
CA PRO A 35 18.09 22.60 -10.62
C PRO A 35 17.58 23.62 -11.63
N ARG A 36 16.27 23.84 -11.70
CA ARG A 36 15.72 25.11 -12.14
C ARG A 36 15.65 26.02 -10.93
N HIS A 37 16.59 26.95 -10.87
CA HIS A 37 16.71 28.02 -9.89
C HIS A 37 15.42 28.31 -9.09
N THR A 38 15.32 27.76 -7.89
CA THR A 38 14.37 28.23 -6.89
C THR A 38 15.17 28.88 -5.77
N ARG A 39 15.14 30.22 -5.76
CA ARG A 39 15.61 31.13 -4.71
C ARG A 39 14.87 30.95 -3.38
N ALA A 40 14.55 29.71 -2.99
CA ALA A 40 13.75 29.36 -1.82
C ALA A 40 14.59 28.78 -0.66
N ALA A 41 15.90 28.95 -0.70
CA ALA A 41 16.79 28.72 0.43
C ALA A 41 17.47 30.04 0.78
N ILE A 42 16.70 30.96 1.36
CA ILE A 42 17.30 32.03 2.17
C ILE A 42 17.80 31.33 3.43
N GLU A 43 19.12 31.31 3.57
CA GLU A 43 19.90 31.01 4.78
C GLU A 43 19.85 29.56 5.31
N LEU A 44 20.75 28.73 4.77
CA LEU A 44 21.07 27.36 5.24
C LEU A 44 21.97 27.33 6.50
N VAL A 45 22.24 28.47 7.14
CA VAL A 45 23.08 28.54 8.36
C VAL A 45 22.43 27.77 9.51
N ASP A 46 21.09 27.70 9.55
CA ASP A 46 20.32 27.00 10.59
C ASP A 46 19.51 25.80 10.04
N ALA A 47 20.10 24.99 9.15
CA ALA A 47 19.43 23.75 8.73
C ALA A 47 19.34 22.78 9.93
N PRO A 48 18.12 22.36 10.36
CA PRO A 48 17.99 21.45 11.49
C PRO A 48 18.72 20.13 11.21
N SER A 49 19.45 19.64 12.22
CA SER A 49 20.26 18.44 12.14
C SER A 49 19.46 17.23 11.62
N PRO A 50 20.09 16.33 10.86
CA PRO A 50 19.41 15.17 10.31
C PRO A 50 18.80 14.34 11.46
N PRO A 51 17.51 13.95 11.36
CA PRO A 51 16.87 13.16 12.41
C PRO A 51 17.60 11.82 12.57
N SER A 52 17.75 11.37 13.81
CA SER A 52 18.30 10.04 14.10
C SER A 52 17.42 8.94 13.50
N PHE A 53 17.98 7.74 13.28
CA PHE A 53 17.22 6.60 12.78
C PHE A 53 15.98 6.31 13.63
N GLY A 54 16.09 6.41 14.95
CA GLY A 54 14.95 6.27 15.87
C GLY A 54 13.88 7.33 15.65
N THR A 55 14.27 8.58 15.37
CA THR A 55 13.31 9.64 15.00
C THR A 55 12.68 9.40 13.64
N ILE A 56 13.41 8.86 12.66
CA ILE A 56 12.88 8.49 11.34
C ILE A 56 11.87 7.34 11.49
N ALA A 57 12.22 6.28 12.21
CA ALA A 57 11.33 5.15 12.49
C ALA A 57 10.07 5.61 13.25
N LYS A 58 10.24 6.45 14.29
CA LYS A 58 9.12 7.05 15.02
C LYS A 58 8.24 7.92 14.11
N ARG A 59 8.83 8.70 13.19
CA ARG A 59 8.07 9.47 12.19
C ARG A 59 7.44 8.58 11.12
N LEU A 60 7.99 7.41 10.81
CA LEU A 60 7.38 6.48 9.88
C LEU A 60 6.13 5.83 10.51
N LEU A 61 6.26 5.41 11.77
CA LEU A 61 5.22 4.70 12.53
C LEU A 61 4.14 5.64 13.07
N LEU A 62 4.55 6.77 13.65
CA LEU A 62 3.65 7.75 14.27
C LEU A 62 3.42 8.98 13.40
N GLY A 63 4.17 9.19 12.33
CA GLY A 63 4.00 10.36 11.47
C GLY A 63 2.63 10.47 10.85
N PRO A 64 1.97 9.39 10.38
CA PRO A 64 0.58 9.48 9.97
C PRO A 64 -0.30 10.02 11.11
N ALA A 65 -0.21 9.44 12.31
CA ALA A 65 -0.97 9.94 13.45
C ALA A 65 -0.63 11.40 13.78
N LEU A 66 0.65 11.76 13.91
CA LEU A 66 1.11 13.09 14.34
C LEU A 66 0.92 14.19 13.28
N HIS A 67 1.10 13.86 12.00
CA HIS A 67 1.02 14.81 10.88
C HIS A 67 -0.43 15.01 10.41
N PHE A 68 -1.29 13.99 10.54
CA PHE A 68 -2.73 14.15 10.30
C PHE A 68 -3.49 14.69 11.53
N HIS A 69 -2.93 14.66 12.75
CA HIS A 69 -3.65 15.09 13.97
C HIS A 69 -3.82 16.60 14.13
N TYR A 70 -2.86 17.42 13.69
CA TYR A 70 -2.85 18.81 14.19
C TYR A 70 -3.72 19.79 13.39
N LYS A 71 -4.08 19.47 12.13
CA LYS A 71 -4.68 20.46 11.20
C LYS A 71 -5.81 19.92 10.28
N ALA A 72 -6.09 18.61 10.27
CA ALA A 72 -7.03 17.98 9.34
C ALA A 72 -8.36 17.56 9.99
N ASN A 73 -9.38 17.28 9.16
CA ASN A 73 -10.68 16.73 9.59
C ASN A 73 -10.50 15.43 10.40
N ARG A 74 -11.05 15.35 11.61
CA ARG A 74 -10.92 14.17 12.51
C ARG A 74 -11.29 12.85 11.84
N ILE A 75 -12.32 12.83 10.99
CA ILE A 75 -12.74 11.62 10.27
C ILE A 75 -11.69 11.21 9.23
N TRP A 76 -11.09 12.19 8.55
CA TRP A 76 -9.99 11.94 7.62
C TRP A 76 -8.78 11.37 8.36
N THR A 77 -8.41 11.97 9.49
CA THR A 77 -7.27 11.53 10.32
C THR A 77 -7.47 10.12 10.84
N LEU A 78 -8.62 9.83 11.45
CA LEU A 78 -8.96 8.49 11.90
C LEU A 78 -8.91 7.48 10.75
N GLY A 79 -9.53 7.84 9.62
CA GLY A 79 -9.54 7.02 8.42
C GLY A 79 -8.13 6.72 7.93
N CYS A 80 -7.26 7.73 7.84
CA CYS A 80 -5.86 7.57 7.48
C CYS A 80 -5.13 6.65 8.46
N THR A 81 -5.24 6.85 9.77
CA THR A 81 -4.52 6.03 10.77
C THR A 81 -4.93 4.57 10.68
N LEU A 82 -6.24 4.28 10.70
CA LEU A 82 -6.74 2.90 10.62
C LEU A 82 -6.37 2.24 9.28
N TYR A 83 -6.51 2.98 8.18
CA TYR A 83 -6.15 2.49 6.84
C TYR A 83 -4.66 2.16 6.70
N HIS A 84 -3.77 3.01 7.23
CA HIS A 84 -2.33 2.74 7.17
C HIS A 84 -1.94 1.57 8.06
N LEU A 85 -2.51 1.47 9.27
CA LEU A 85 -2.28 0.32 10.14
C LEU A 85 -2.72 -0.97 9.45
N ALA A 86 -3.89 -0.95 8.81
CA ALA A 86 -4.40 -2.10 8.08
C ALA A 86 -3.47 -2.51 6.93
N ILE A 87 -3.15 -1.56 6.03
CA ILE A 87 -2.23 -1.82 4.92
C ILE A 87 -0.87 -2.33 5.38
N LEU A 88 -0.32 -1.79 6.48
CA LEU A 88 0.95 -2.27 7.00
C LEU A 88 0.86 -3.74 7.40
N LEU A 89 -0.22 -4.17 8.06
CA LEU A 89 -0.44 -5.57 8.40
C LEU A 89 -0.61 -6.43 7.15
N THR A 90 -1.51 -6.03 6.23
CA THR A 90 -1.81 -6.78 5.01
C THR A 90 -0.56 -6.95 4.12
N VAL A 91 0.14 -5.85 3.84
CA VAL A 91 1.34 -5.86 2.97
C VAL A 91 2.47 -6.64 3.62
N THR A 92 2.66 -6.51 4.94
CA THR A 92 3.65 -7.34 5.65
C THR A 92 3.30 -8.81 5.52
N GLY A 93 2.02 -9.19 5.64
CA GLY A 93 1.55 -10.54 5.39
C GLY A 93 1.89 -11.03 3.99
N TYR A 94 1.65 -10.23 2.94
CA TYR A 94 1.98 -10.60 1.55
C TYR A 94 3.49 -10.74 1.33
N VAL A 95 4.31 -9.84 1.90
CA VAL A 95 5.77 -9.90 1.78
C VAL A 95 6.31 -11.17 2.47
N VAL A 96 5.85 -11.46 3.69
CA VAL A 96 6.26 -12.67 4.42
C VAL A 96 5.79 -13.93 3.69
N ALA A 97 4.54 -13.98 3.22
CA ALA A 97 4.01 -15.09 2.44
C ALA A 97 4.84 -15.34 1.17
N THR A 98 5.20 -14.27 0.46
CA THR A 98 6.07 -14.35 -0.73
C THR A 98 7.44 -14.91 -0.37
N GLY A 99 8.08 -14.40 0.69
CA GLY A 99 9.39 -14.89 1.13
C GLY A 99 9.39 -16.37 1.51
N ILE A 100 8.35 -16.83 2.21
CA ILE A 100 8.20 -18.23 2.59
C ILE A 100 7.88 -19.11 1.37
N LEU A 101 7.03 -18.65 0.46
CA LEU A 101 6.72 -19.39 -0.75
C LEU A 101 7.97 -19.59 -1.62
N LEU A 102 8.78 -18.54 -1.79
CA LEU A 102 10.05 -18.61 -2.51
C LEU A 102 11.06 -19.52 -1.81
N SER A 103 11.15 -19.50 -0.48
CA SER A 103 12.05 -20.39 0.26
C SER A 103 11.65 -21.86 0.13
N LYS A 104 10.34 -22.17 0.11
CA LYS A 104 9.83 -23.51 -0.17
C LYS A 104 10.18 -23.98 -1.57
N ILE A 105 10.01 -23.12 -2.58
CA ILE A 105 10.40 -23.41 -3.97
C ILE A 105 11.90 -23.70 -4.07
N ALA A 106 12.74 -22.84 -3.47
CA ALA A 106 14.19 -23.02 -3.45
C ALA A 106 14.62 -24.30 -2.70
N GLY A 107 13.87 -24.70 -1.67
CA GLY A 107 14.06 -25.95 -0.93
C GLY A 107 13.50 -27.19 -1.62
N GLY A 108 12.96 -27.09 -2.83
CA GLY A 108 12.40 -28.22 -3.58
C GLY A 108 11.07 -28.76 -3.05
N VAL A 109 10.37 -27.98 -2.21
CA VAL A 109 9.05 -28.36 -1.71
C VAL A 109 8.02 -28.21 -2.83
N ALA A 110 7.29 -29.28 -3.12
CA ALA A 110 6.21 -29.26 -4.11
C ALA A 110 5.12 -28.26 -3.69
N ILE A 111 4.76 -27.35 -4.60
CA ILE A 111 3.69 -26.37 -4.35
C ILE A 111 2.36 -27.00 -4.78
N PRO A 112 1.44 -27.28 -3.84
CA PRO A 112 0.15 -27.87 -4.20
C PRO A 112 -0.67 -26.89 -5.05
N ASP A 113 -1.55 -27.44 -5.86
CA ASP A 113 -2.54 -26.63 -6.57
C ASP A 113 -3.57 -26.10 -5.55
N PHE A 114 -3.74 -24.78 -5.55
CA PHE A 114 -4.66 -24.04 -4.70
C PHE A 114 -6.11 -24.53 -4.84
N HIS A 115 -6.54 -24.90 -6.05
CA HIS A 115 -7.91 -25.34 -6.32
C HIS A 115 -8.14 -26.82 -6.04
N ARG A 116 -7.12 -27.63 -6.29
CA ARG A 116 -7.18 -29.08 -6.15
C ARG A 116 -5.89 -29.53 -5.50
N PRO A 117 -5.80 -29.52 -4.16
CA PRO A 117 -4.63 -30.04 -3.47
C PRO A 117 -4.55 -31.55 -3.68
N MET A 118 -4.01 -31.96 -4.83
CA MET A 118 -3.71 -33.34 -5.15
C MET A 118 -2.38 -33.71 -4.49
N PRO A 119 -2.27 -34.90 -3.88
CA PRO A 119 -1.00 -35.40 -3.38
C PRO A 119 0.02 -35.44 -4.52
N GLY A 120 1.17 -34.77 -4.35
CA GLY A 120 2.27 -34.80 -5.33
C GLY A 120 2.21 -33.78 -6.47
N GLY A 121 1.20 -32.90 -6.52
CA GLY A 121 1.17 -31.80 -7.48
C GLY A 121 2.22 -30.73 -7.18
N ASN A 122 2.95 -30.27 -8.20
CA ASN A 122 3.85 -29.11 -8.12
C ASN A 122 3.45 -28.05 -9.15
N SER A 123 2.47 -27.20 -8.79
CA SER A 123 1.96 -26.14 -9.66
C SER A 123 2.72 -24.84 -9.42
N LEU A 124 3.71 -24.58 -10.28
CA LEU A 124 4.49 -23.34 -10.30
C LEU A 124 3.86 -22.25 -11.19
N ALA A 125 2.61 -22.43 -11.62
CA ALA A 125 1.90 -21.42 -12.39
C ALA A 125 1.79 -20.12 -11.60
N ILE A 126 2.06 -18.97 -12.24
CA ILE A 126 2.01 -17.64 -11.58
C ILE A 126 0.66 -17.42 -10.92
N SER A 127 -0.43 -17.80 -11.57
CA SER A 127 -1.77 -17.73 -11.02
C SER A 127 -1.92 -18.46 -9.69
N ASN A 128 -1.33 -19.67 -9.57
CA ASN A 128 -1.31 -20.45 -8.33
C ASN A 128 -0.49 -19.73 -7.25
N LEU A 129 0.71 -19.27 -7.59
CA LEU A 129 1.58 -18.55 -6.65
C LEU A 129 0.92 -17.27 -6.10
N LEU A 130 0.25 -16.51 -6.97
CA LEU A 130 -0.50 -15.31 -6.58
C LEU A 130 -1.69 -15.66 -5.66
N ALA A 131 -2.38 -16.77 -5.92
CA ALA A 131 -3.46 -17.22 -5.04
C ALA A 131 -2.93 -17.57 -3.63
N PHE A 132 -1.74 -18.18 -3.51
CA PHE A 132 -1.09 -18.39 -2.21
C PHE A 132 -0.70 -17.09 -1.52
N ILE A 133 -0.19 -16.10 -2.27
CA ILE A 133 0.26 -14.83 -1.71
C ILE A 133 -0.93 -13.98 -1.24
N PHE A 134 -1.92 -13.76 -2.10
CA PHE A 134 -3.08 -12.91 -1.80
C PHE A 134 -4.15 -13.63 -0.95
N GLY A 135 -4.21 -14.96 -1.04
CA GLY A 135 -5.03 -15.81 -0.19
C GLY A 135 -4.30 -16.30 1.07
N ASN A 136 -3.18 -15.68 1.46
CA ASN A 136 -2.33 -16.17 2.57
C ASN A 136 -3.06 -16.31 3.92
N ALA A 137 -4.18 -15.61 4.11
CA ALA A 137 -5.02 -15.66 5.30
C ALA A 137 -6.13 -16.71 5.22
N GLU A 138 -6.33 -17.34 4.05
CA GLU A 138 -7.27 -18.45 3.90
C GLU A 138 -6.71 -19.72 4.58
N LYS A 139 -7.61 -20.62 5.00
CA LYS A 139 -7.24 -21.78 5.82
C LYS A 139 -6.16 -22.65 5.18
N PHE A 140 -6.31 -22.98 3.89
CA PHE A 140 -5.38 -23.85 3.19
C PHE A 140 -4.01 -23.20 2.92
N PRO A 141 -3.92 -22.00 2.30
CA PRO A 141 -2.64 -21.31 2.10
C PRO A 141 -1.92 -20.99 3.39
N SER A 142 -2.64 -20.53 4.42
CA SER A 142 -2.01 -20.21 5.71
C SER A 142 -1.39 -21.44 6.37
N GLN A 143 -2.04 -22.60 6.30
CA GLN A 143 -1.48 -23.86 6.80
C GLN A 143 -0.24 -24.28 6.02
N PHE A 144 -0.29 -24.19 4.68
CA PHE A 144 0.86 -24.53 3.84
C PHE A 144 2.06 -23.60 4.07
N LEU A 145 1.81 -22.29 4.14
CA LEU A 145 2.85 -21.27 4.29
C LEU A 145 3.41 -21.24 5.70
N PHE A 146 2.57 -21.20 6.73
CA PHE A 146 2.99 -20.87 8.10
C PHE A 146 3.02 -22.07 9.05
N GLY A 147 2.47 -23.23 8.65
CA GLY A 147 2.47 -24.44 9.47
C GLY A 147 1.81 -24.21 10.84
N SER A 148 2.56 -24.43 11.93
CA SER A 148 2.08 -24.23 13.30
C SER A 148 1.66 -22.79 13.61
N TRP A 149 2.17 -21.80 12.88
CA TRP A 149 1.83 -20.39 13.06
C TRP A 149 0.58 -19.97 12.28
N ALA A 150 -0.04 -20.85 11.50
CA ALA A 150 -1.18 -20.52 10.64
C ALA A 150 -2.35 -19.89 11.42
N ALA A 151 -2.67 -20.43 12.60
CA ALA A 151 -3.76 -19.90 13.44
C ALA A 151 -3.49 -18.46 13.91
N PHE A 152 -2.23 -18.15 14.25
CA PHE A 152 -1.84 -16.80 14.65
C PHE A 152 -1.95 -15.82 13.47
N PHE A 153 -1.47 -16.20 12.28
CA PHE A 153 -1.61 -15.37 11.08
C PHE A 153 -3.07 -15.14 10.69
N GLN A 154 -3.92 -16.17 10.77
CA GLN A 154 -5.36 -16.02 10.53
C GLN A 154 -6.02 -15.08 11.55
N ALA A 155 -5.62 -15.13 12.83
CA ALA A 155 -6.12 -14.24 13.87
C ALA A 155 -5.74 -12.77 13.61
N ILE A 156 -4.49 -12.49 13.22
CA ILE A 156 -4.06 -11.15 12.80
C ILE A 156 -4.90 -10.65 11.63
N ALA A 157 -5.12 -11.51 10.63
CA ALA A 157 -5.95 -11.20 9.49
C ALA A 157 -7.37 -10.77 9.94
N TRP A 158 -7.99 -11.48 10.88
CA TRP A 158 -9.31 -11.10 11.43
C TRP A 158 -9.31 -9.76 12.16
N PHE A 159 -8.19 -9.41 12.82
CA PHE A 159 -8.00 -8.10 13.44
C PHE A 159 -7.80 -6.97 12.41
N ASP A 160 -7.13 -7.26 11.30
CA ASP A 160 -6.87 -6.32 10.21
C ASP A 160 -8.17 -5.89 9.49
N LEU A 161 -9.10 -6.82 9.31
CA LEU A 161 -10.36 -6.59 8.58
C LEU A 161 -11.19 -5.38 9.09
N PRO A 162 -11.55 -5.26 10.38
CA PRO A 162 -12.30 -4.10 10.87
C PRO A 162 -11.52 -2.80 10.70
N LEU A 163 -10.19 -2.81 10.83
CA LEU A 163 -9.35 -1.62 10.60
C LEU A 163 -9.42 -1.18 9.14
N ALA A 164 -9.33 -2.14 8.20
CA ALA A 164 -9.43 -1.89 6.78
C ALA A 164 -10.81 -1.33 6.39
N VAL A 165 -11.88 -1.94 6.90
CA VAL A 165 -13.27 -1.50 6.65
C VAL A 165 -13.53 -0.10 7.21
N MET A 166 -13.21 0.13 8.49
CA MET A 166 -13.43 1.42 9.14
C MET A 166 -12.54 2.50 8.53
N GLY A 167 -11.26 2.22 8.34
CA GLY A 167 -10.30 3.15 7.76
C GLY A 167 -10.70 3.57 6.35
N ASN A 168 -10.97 2.60 5.47
CA ASN A 168 -11.39 2.89 4.11
C ASN A 168 -12.79 3.53 4.05
N GLY A 169 -13.69 3.18 4.98
CA GLY A 169 -15.02 3.78 5.12
C GLY A 169 -14.99 5.25 5.51
N CYS A 170 -14.19 5.62 6.52
CA CYS A 170 -13.98 7.02 6.87
C CYS A 170 -13.41 7.83 5.69
N LEU A 171 -12.45 7.25 4.96
CA LEU A 171 -11.85 7.91 3.80
C LEU A 171 -12.84 8.03 2.63
N LEU A 172 -13.64 7.00 2.36
CA LEU A 172 -14.69 7.09 1.35
C LEU A 172 -15.74 8.15 1.71
N TYR A 173 -16.18 8.18 2.97
CA TYR A 173 -17.10 9.21 3.48
C TYR A 173 -16.54 10.61 3.22
N THR A 174 -15.26 10.85 3.53
CA THR A 174 -14.65 12.17 3.28
C THR A 174 -14.58 12.53 1.79
N VAL A 175 -14.40 11.55 0.89
CA VAL A 175 -14.42 11.79 -0.57
C VAL A 175 -15.83 12.18 -1.01
N LEU A 176 -16.85 11.41 -0.63
CA LEU A 176 -18.24 11.65 -1.00
C LEU A 176 -18.76 13.00 -0.48
N ARG A 177 -18.31 13.40 0.71
CA ARG A 177 -18.68 14.68 1.32
C ARG A 177 -17.81 15.86 0.87
N ARG A 178 -16.88 15.65 -0.09
CA ARG A 178 -15.94 16.67 -0.59
C ARG A 178 -15.10 17.30 0.54
N GLN A 179 -14.64 16.46 1.46
CA GLN A 179 -13.87 16.85 2.65
C GLN A 179 -12.40 16.43 2.55
N VAL A 180 -11.97 15.89 1.41
CA VAL A 180 -10.56 15.53 1.17
C VAL A 180 -9.70 16.80 1.23
N GLY A 181 -8.70 16.79 2.12
CA GLY A 181 -7.81 17.94 2.30
C GLY A 181 -8.49 19.15 2.94
N SER A 182 -9.70 19.00 3.50
CA SER A 182 -10.35 20.10 4.21
C SER A 182 -9.60 20.42 5.49
N ILE A 183 -9.29 21.70 5.68
CA ILE A 183 -8.64 22.20 6.89
C ILE A 183 -9.70 22.96 7.69
N ARG A 184 -9.99 22.45 8.89
CA ARG A 184 -11.05 22.97 9.78
C ARG A 184 -10.50 23.71 11.00
N HIS A 185 -9.19 23.67 11.21
CA HIS A 185 -8.51 24.34 12.32
C HIS A 185 -7.50 25.36 11.80
N ARG A 186 -7.19 26.38 12.60
CA ARG A 186 -6.29 27.50 12.22
C ARG A 186 -4.93 26.97 11.77
N LEU A 187 -4.48 27.44 10.60
CA LEU A 187 -3.21 27.03 10.00
C LEU A 187 -2.02 27.74 10.64
N ASP A 188 -2.16 29.05 10.86
CA ASP A 188 -1.28 30.01 11.53
C ASP A 188 -2.10 31.26 11.91
N ASP A 189 -1.57 32.14 12.76
CA ASP A 189 -2.22 33.41 13.14
C ASP A 189 -2.48 34.35 11.94
N ALA A 190 -1.73 34.20 10.85
CA ALA A 190 -1.96 34.91 9.59
C ALA A 190 -3.15 34.35 8.76
N MET A 191 -3.72 33.21 9.16
CA MET A 191 -4.76 32.46 8.44
C MET A 191 -5.96 32.14 9.35
N ILE A 192 -6.22 33.00 10.34
CA ILE A 192 -7.22 32.85 11.41
C ILE A 192 -8.64 32.50 10.91
N GLU A 193 -8.99 32.90 9.68
CA GLU A 193 -10.34 32.74 9.13
C GLU A 193 -10.43 31.83 7.89
N LYS A 194 -9.31 31.32 7.36
CA LYS A 194 -9.34 30.59 6.09
C LYS A 194 -9.56 29.10 6.31
N GLN A 195 -10.83 28.69 6.27
CA GLN A 195 -11.22 27.29 6.08
C GLN A 195 -10.99 26.90 4.62
N LEU A 196 -10.13 25.92 4.37
CA LEU A 196 -9.97 25.36 3.02
C LEU A 196 -11.02 24.28 2.80
N ARG A 197 -11.92 24.53 1.84
CA ARG A 197 -12.92 23.56 1.41
C ARG A 197 -12.22 22.39 0.74
N GLY A 198 -12.59 21.18 1.15
CA GLY A 198 -12.08 19.97 0.52
C GLY A 198 -12.57 19.83 -0.92
N GLN A 199 -11.90 18.96 -1.67
CA GLN A 199 -12.22 18.71 -3.07
C GLN A 199 -12.71 17.28 -3.29
N PHE A 200 -13.57 17.10 -4.29
CA PHE A 200 -13.88 15.76 -4.80
C PHE A 200 -12.72 15.29 -5.68
N SER A 201 -12.38 14.01 -5.61
CA SER A 201 -11.37 13.41 -6.47
C SER A 201 -11.85 12.05 -6.96
N GLY A 202 -12.13 11.95 -8.26
CA GLY A 202 -12.54 10.70 -8.91
C GLY A 202 -11.48 9.61 -8.77
N GLN A 203 -10.19 9.96 -8.86
CA GLN A 203 -9.09 9.02 -8.61
C GLN A 203 -9.12 8.45 -7.19
N ARG A 204 -9.37 9.29 -6.18
CA ARG A 204 -9.51 8.81 -4.80
C ARG A 204 -10.74 7.93 -4.66
N LEU A 205 -11.88 8.31 -5.24
CA LEU A 205 -13.08 7.49 -5.22
C LEU A 205 -12.82 6.11 -5.82
N PHE A 206 -12.23 6.05 -7.02
CA PHE A 206 -11.89 4.80 -7.70
C PHE A 206 -11.01 3.90 -6.82
N VAL A 207 -9.91 4.43 -6.28
CA VAL A 207 -9.01 3.68 -5.40
C VAL A 207 -9.74 3.17 -4.16
N ARG A 208 -10.61 3.98 -3.53
CA ARG A 208 -11.35 3.57 -2.34
C ARG A 208 -12.34 2.44 -2.63
N LEU A 209 -13.05 2.51 -3.76
CA LEU A 209 -13.97 1.45 -4.18
C LEU A 209 -13.21 0.16 -4.51
N MET A 210 -12.08 0.27 -5.21
CA MET A 210 -11.18 -0.86 -5.47
C MET A 210 -10.71 -1.54 -4.18
N ILE A 211 -10.29 -0.77 -3.17
CA ILE A 211 -9.89 -1.32 -1.87
C ILE A 211 -11.08 -2.01 -1.17
N PHE A 212 -12.29 -1.47 -1.28
CA PHE A 212 -13.48 -2.16 -0.76
C PHE A 212 -13.73 -3.50 -1.46
N SER A 213 -13.56 -3.56 -2.78
CA SER A 213 -13.67 -4.82 -3.52
C SER A 213 -12.61 -5.83 -3.10
N ILE A 214 -11.37 -5.40 -2.85
CA ILE A 214 -10.29 -6.23 -2.31
C ILE A 214 -10.67 -6.78 -0.93
N ILE A 215 -11.07 -5.90 0.00
CA ILE A 215 -11.50 -6.28 1.35
C ILE A 215 -12.66 -7.29 1.29
N LEU A 216 -13.63 -7.07 0.41
CA LEU A 216 -14.77 -7.95 0.24
C LEU A 216 -14.35 -9.32 -0.30
N ALA A 217 -13.49 -9.36 -1.33
CA ALA A 217 -12.96 -10.61 -1.87
C ALA A 217 -12.18 -11.40 -0.81
N GLU A 218 -11.36 -10.72 -0.03
CA GLU A 218 -10.63 -11.32 1.08
C GLU A 218 -11.56 -11.89 2.16
N PHE A 219 -12.59 -11.14 2.56
CA PHE A 219 -13.59 -11.61 3.51
C PHE A 219 -14.32 -12.87 3.02
N ILE A 220 -14.78 -12.85 1.76
CA ILE A 220 -15.44 -14.00 1.13
C ILE A 220 -14.51 -15.22 1.10
N GLY A 221 -13.22 -15.03 0.81
CA GLY A 221 -12.19 -16.09 0.82
C GLY A 221 -11.99 -16.71 2.19
N ARG A 222 -11.85 -15.87 3.23
CA ARG A 222 -11.71 -16.35 4.60
C ARG A 222 -12.93 -17.12 5.10
N MET A 223 -14.13 -16.72 4.67
CA MET A 223 -15.37 -17.42 4.98
C MET A 223 -15.58 -18.72 4.18
N GLY A 224 -14.78 -18.95 3.13
CA GLY A 224 -14.93 -20.10 2.25
C GLY A 224 -16.24 -20.10 1.45
N TRP A 225 -16.87 -18.93 1.27
CA TRP A 225 -18.20 -18.82 0.65
C TRP A 225 -18.18 -18.96 -0.86
N MET A 226 -17.07 -18.62 -1.50
CA MET A 226 -16.93 -18.70 -2.95
C MET A 226 -15.62 -19.37 -3.33
N PRO A 227 -15.65 -20.45 -4.12
CA PRO A 227 -14.44 -21.03 -4.65
C PRO A 227 -13.76 -20.01 -5.56
N ASN A 228 -12.42 -20.03 -5.58
CA ASN A 228 -11.59 -19.24 -6.51
C ASN A 228 -11.57 -17.74 -6.24
N ILE A 229 -12.13 -17.28 -5.12
CA ILE A 229 -12.13 -15.86 -4.76
C ILE A 229 -10.73 -15.26 -4.58
N ALA A 230 -9.73 -16.06 -4.18
CA ALA A 230 -8.32 -15.67 -4.17
C ALA A 230 -7.80 -15.18 -5.53
N TYR A 231 -8.31 -15.73 -6.64
CA TYR A 231 -7.92 -15.30 -7.99
C TYR A 231 -8.52 -13.94 -8.33
N TYR A 232 -9.78 -13.70 -7.96
CA TYR A 232 -10.39 -12.38 -8.10
C TYR A 232 -9.71 -11.36 -7.21
N HIS A 233 -9.36 -11.74 -5.98
CA HIS A 233 -8.56 -10.92 -5.08
C HIS A 233 -7.20 -10.57 -5.71
N ALA A 234 -6.50 -11.55 -6.30
CA ALA A 234 -5.25 -11.33 -7.01
C ALA A 234 -5.42 -10.37 -8.21
N VAL A 235 -6.48 -10.51 -9.01
CA VAL A 235 -6.79 -9.58 -10.12
C VAL A 235 -6.99 -8.16 -9.60
N LEU A 236 -7.77 -7.99 -8.54
CA LEU A 236 -8.02 -6.68 -7.93
C LEU A 236 -6.71 -6.09 -7.37
N ALA A 237 -5.92 -6.88 -6.66
CA ALA A 237 -4.63 -6.42 -6.13
C ALA A 237 -3.66 -6.00 -7.26
N LEU A 238 -3.55 -6.80 -8.33
CA LEU A 238 -2.76 -6.47 -9.52
C LEU A 238 -3.28 -5.22 -10.23
N SER A 239 -4.60 -5.04 -10.29
CA SER A 239 -5.22 -3.83 -10.84
C SER A 239 -4.80 -2.59 -10.05
N LEU A 240 -4.71 -2.70 -8.72
CA LEU A 240 -4.27 -1.61 -7.85
C LEU A 240 -2.78 -1.29 -8.07
N ILE A 241 -1.95 -2.34 -8.21
CA ILE A 241 -0.52 -2.21 -8.52
C ILE A 241 -0.32 -1.54 -9.88
N ALA A 242 -1.06 -1.95 -10.92
CA ALA A 242 -1.00 -1.32 -12.24
C ALA A 242 -1.43 0.15 -12.22
N ALA A 243 -2.43 0.49 -11.40
CA ALA A 243 -2.92 1.86 -11.25
C ALA A 243 -2.02 2.74 -10.35
N LEU A 244 -1.14 2.14 -9.54
CA LEU A 244 -0.30 2.82 -8.56
C LEU A 244 0.43 4.06 -9.12
N PRO A 245 1.19 3.99 -10.23
CA PRO A 245 1.95 5.14 -10.74
C PRO A 245 1.07 6.30 -11.26
N PHE A 246 -0.20 6.01 -11.57
CA PHE A 246 -1.15 6.96 -12.14
C PHE A 246 -2.07 7.60 -11.09
N THR A 247 -1.99 7.14 -9.83
CA THR A 247 -2.82 7.61 -8.73
C THR A 247 -1.97 8.30 -7.67
N TYR A 248 -2.65 8.80 -6.63
CA TYR A 248 -1.97 9.36 -5.46
C TYR A 248 -1.13 8.33 -4.70
N LEU A 249 -1.27 7.02 -4.97
CA LEU A 249 -0.51 5.94 -4.31
C LEU A 249 0.96 5.88 -4.73
N VAL A 250 1.36 6.58 -5.79
CA VAL A 250 2.75 6.66 -6.26
C VAL A 250 3.75 7.14 -5.20
N HIS A 251 3.26 7.85 -4.17
CA HIS A 251 4.10 8.24 -3.04
C HIS A 251 4.66 7.03 -2.27
N ILE A 252 4.02 5.86 -2.28
CA ILE A 252 4.46 4.68 -1.53
C ILE A 252 5.88 4.25 -1.98
N PRO A 253 6.13 3.91 -3.25
CA PRO A 253 7.48 3.53 -3.70
C PRO A 253 8.45 4.71 -3.80
N LEU A 254 7.96 5.93 -4.04
CA LEU A 254 8.83 7.10 -4.24
C LEU A 254 9.23 7.81 -2.94
N SER A 255 8.50 7.65 -1.83
CA SER A 255 8.81 8.34 -0.57
C SER A 255 10.19 8.01 0.00
N PRO A 256 10.65 6.74 0.01
CA PRO A 256 12.01 6.41 0.45
C PRO A 256 13.08 7.08 -0.41
N LEU A 257 12.89 7.07 -1.74
CA LEU A 257 13.81 7.73 -2.68
C LEU A 257 13.83 9.25 -2.47
N ALA A 258 12.67 9.88 -2.32
CA ALA A 258 12.56 11.31 -2.05
C ALA A 258 13.23 11.68 -0.72
N ALA A 259 13.06 10.86 0.32
CA ALA A 259 13.72 11.04 1.62
C ALA A 259 15.24 10.91 1.48
N TRP A 260 15.73 9.91 0.76
CA TRP A 260 17.17 9.73 0.50
C TRP A 260 17.77 10.91 -0.28
N LEU A 261 17.10 11.37 -1.36
CA LEU A 261 17.52 12.53 -2.14
C LEU A 261 17.54 13.81 -1.27
N ALA A 262 16.55 13.99 -0.38
CA ALA A 262 16.52 15.11 0.55
C ALA A 262 17.70 15.08 1.54
N ILE A 263 18.03 13.90 2.09
CA ILE A 263 19.20 13.71 2.97
C ILE A 263 20.49 14.01 2.21
N TRP A 264 20.63 13.49 0.98
CA TRP A 264 21.82 13.69 0.16
C TRP A 264 22.05 15.16 -0.20
N ARG A 265 20.99 15.89 -0.60
CA ARG A 265 21.06 17.34 -0.87
C ARG A 265 21.49 18.13 0.37
N ARG A 266 20.93 17.81 1.54
CA ARG A 266 21.32 18.46 2.80
C ARG A 266 22.78 18.22 3.15
N ARG A 267 23.31 17.00 2.94
CA ARG A 267 24.72 16.69 3.17
C ARG A 267 25.64 17.46 2.23
N ARG A 268 25.31 17.57 0.94
CA ARG A 268 26.10 18.36 -0.03
C ARG A 268 26.14 19.85 0.32
N ASN A 269 25.01 20.40 0.76
CA ASN A 269 24.90 21.82 1.12
C ASN A 269 25.45 22.14 2.52
N ALA A 270 25.79 21.14 3.34
CA ALA A 270 26.42 21.32 4.65
C ALA A 270 27.95 21.21 4.61
N ILE A 271 28.52 20.82 3.46
CA ILE A 271 29.98 20.72 3.22
C ILE A 271 30.50 21.95 2.45
N ALA A 272 29.61 22.85 2.01
CA ALA A 272 29.92 24.13 1.40
C ALA A 272 29.70 25.26 2.41
#